data_AF-A0AAD2PLF2-F1
#
_entry.id   AF-A0AAD2PLF2-F1
#
_cell.length_a   1.000
_cell.length_b   1.000
_cell.length_c   1.000
_cell.angle_alpha   90.00
_cell.angle_beta   90.00
_cell.angle_gamma   90.00
#
_symmetry.space_group_name_H-M   'P 1'
#
loop_
_entity.id
_entity.type
_entity.pdbx_description
1 polymer ?
#
loop_
_entity_poly.entity_id
_entity_poly.type
_entity_poly.pdbx_seq_one_letter_code
_entity_poly.pdbx_strand_id
1 'polypeptide(L)' 'MVQYNDGKTVSIQSDGWYGLDSLQKTADAACKQYGKSKATYTHSANANPHLPTGTGVQNTMWECE' A
#
# COMPACT_ATOMS: atom_id res chain seq x y z
N MET A 1 1.40 -4.68 -6.32
CA MET A 1 2.28 -5.71 -5.69
C MET A 1 2.75 -5.23 -4.32
N VAL A 2 2.84 -6.11 -3.33
CA VAL A 2 3.41 -5.76 -2.01
C VAL A 2 4.92 -5.58 -2.17
N GLN A 3 5.44 -4.42 -1.78
CA GLN A 3 6.88 -4.08 -1.79
C GLN A 3 7.53 -4.29 -0.43
N TYR A 4 6.77 -4.05 0.63
CA TYR A 4 7.26 -4.09 2.00
C TYR A 4 6.14 -4.53 2.94
N ASN A 5 6.47 -5.35 3.94
CA ASN A 5 5.58 -5.69 5.04
C ASN A 5 6.44 -6.11 6.26
N ASP A 6 6.28 -5.44 7.39
CA ASP A 6 6.95 -5.77 8.66
C ASP A 6 5.97 -6.12 9.79
N GLY A 7 4.69 -6.30 9.47
CA GLY A 7 3.63 -6.54 10.45
C GLY A 7 3.13 -5.29 11.19
N LYS A 8 3.72 -4.12 10.95
CA LYS A 8 3.23 -2.80 11.38
C LYS A 8 2.83 -1.94 10.19
N THR A 9 3.55 -2.03 9.09
CA THR A 9 3.36 -1.23 7.90
C THR A 9 3.49 -2.13 6.67
N VAL A 10 2.56 -1.96 5.73
CA VAL A 10 2.64 -2.58 4.40
C VAL A 10 2.70 -1.49 3.34
N SER A 11 3.62 -1.65 2.38
CA SER A 11 3.69 -0.81 1.19
C SER A 11 3.29 -1.62 -0.02
N ILE A 12 2.35 -1.08 -0.80
CA ILE A 12 1.85 -1.71 -2.01
C ILE A 12 2.14 -0.76 -3.16
N GLN A 13 2.90 -1.25 -4.13
CA GLN A 13 3.12 -0.53 -5.36
C GLN A 13 2.00 -0.84 -6.36
N SER A 14 1.46 0.21 -6.97
CA SER A 14 0.50 0.10 -8.04
C SER A 14 0.65 1.22 -9.06
N ASP A 15 0.37 0.90 -10.31
CA ASP A 15 0.08 1.87 -11.34
C ASP A 15 -1.32 2.48 -11.13
N GLY A 16 -1.57 3.65 -11.74
CA GLY A 16 -2.80 4.44 -11.55
C GLY A 16 -4.11 3.75 -11.96
N TRP A 17 -4.07 2.50 -12.44
CA TRP A 17 -5.22 1.69 -12.80
C TRP A 17 -5.79 0.88 -11.62
N TYR A 18 -5.06 0.73 -10.52
CA TYR A 18 -5.57 0.04 -9.33
C TYR A 18 -6.38 0.98 -8.44
N GLY A 19 -7.66 0.66 -8.25
CA GLY A 19 -8.51 1.32 -7.27
C GLY A 19 -8.09 1.00 -5.83
N LEU A 20 -8.29 1.97 -4.93
CA LEU A 20 -7.97 1.85 -3.50
C LEU A 20 -8.61 0.62 -2.85
N ASP A 21 -9.81 0.21 -3.27
CA ASP A 21 -10.47 -1.00 -2.74
C ASP A 21 -9.70 -2.29 -3.01
N SER A 22 -9.04 -2.40 -4.17
CA SER A 22 -8.20 -3.56 -4.49
C SER A 22 -6.91 -3.56 -3.68
N LEU A 23 -6.37 -2.37 -3.42
CA LEU A 23 -5.17 -2.19 -2.60
C LEU A 23 -5.47 -2.50 -1.13
N GLN A 24 -6.63 -2.07 -0.61
CA GLN A 24 -7.12 -2.40 0.73
C GLN A 24 -7.15 -3.91 0.96
N LYS A 25 -7.77 -4.68 0.05
CA LYS A 25 -7.84 -6.15 0.18
C LYS A 25 -6.44 -6.79 0.22
N THR A 26 -5.53 -6.27 -0.59
CA THR A 26 -4.14 -6.74 -0.64
C THR A 26 -3.40 -6.39 0.67
N ALA A 27 -3.63 -5.19 1.20
CA ALA A 27 -3.05 -4.72 2.46
C ALA A 27 -3.57 -5.55 3.65
N ASP A 28 -4.88 -5.78 3.73
CA ASP A 28 -5.50 -6.63 4.75
C ASP A 28 -4.94 -8.05 4.71
N ALA A 29 -4.80 -8.64 3.53
CA ALA A 29 -4.23 -9.98 3.37
C ALA A 29 -2.76 -10.03 3.84
N ALA A 30 -1.98 -8.99 3.54
CA ALA A 30 -0.59 -8.87 3.98
C ALA A 30 -0.49 -8.70 5.51
N CYS A 31 -1.31 -7.84 6.11
CA CYS A 31 -1.34 -7.63 7.56
C CYS A 31 -1.78 -8.90 8.31
N LYS A 32 -2.75 -9.66 7.76
CA LYS A 32 -3.20 -10.94 8.35
C LYS A 32 -2.11 -11.98 8.50
N GLN A 33 -1.07 -11.97 7.66
CA GLN A 33 0.09 -12.87 7.81
C GLN A 33 0.85 -12.65 9.12
N TYR A 34 0.69 -11.48 9.74
CA TYR A 34 1.30 -11.09 11.01
C TYR A 34 0.30 -11.08 12.18
N GLY A 35 -0.88 -11.70 12.00
CA GLY A 35 -1.92 -11.77 13.03
C GLY A 35 -2.70 -10.46 13.24
N LYS A 36 -2.61 -9.52 12.29
CA LYS A 36 -3.34 -8.26 12.31
C LYS A 36 -4.69 -8.41 11.62
N SER A 37 -5.68 -7.64 12.07
CA SER A 37 -7.07 -7.78 11.66
C SER A 37 -7.38 -7.05 10.34
N LYS A 38 -6.74 -5.89 10.14
CA LYS A 38 -6.96 -5.00 8.99
C LYS A 38 -5.73 -4.13 8.72
N ALA A 39 -5.73 -3.48 7.57
CA ALA A 39 -4.83 -2.42 7.20
C ALA A 39 -5.57 -1.08 7.11
N THR A 40 -5.00 -0.01 7.64
CA THR A 40 -5.54 1.35 7.54
C THR A 40 -4.72 2.16 6.55
N TYR A 41 -5.37 2.79 5.57
CA TYR A 41 -4.68 3.65 4.61
C TYR A 41 -3.99 4.80 5.32
N THR A 42 -2.70 5.01 5.04
CA THR A 42 -1.97 6.16 5.57
C THR A 42 -1.80 7.23 4.49
N HIS A 43 -1.04 6.93 3.44
CA HIS A 43 -0.78 7.86 2.34
C HIS A 43 -0.28 7.12 1.10
N SER A 44 -0.26 7.81 -0.04
CA SER A 44 0.39 7.33 -1.27
C SER A 44 1.47 8.32 -1.68
N ALA A 45 2.58 7.80 -2.20
CA ALA A 45 3.68 8.59 -2.74
C ALA A 45 4.18 7.98 -4.04
N ASN A 46 4.71 8.81 -4.93
CA ASN A 46 5.34 8.31 -6.16
C ASN A 46 6.53 7.42 -5.81
N ALA A 47 6.65 6.27 -6.48
CA ALA A 47 7.84 5.44 -6.38
C ALA A 47 9.09 6.15 -6.92
N ASN A 48 8.90 7.05 -7.91
CA ASN A 48 9.94 7.98 -8.36
C ASN A 48 9.69 9.36 -7.73
N PRO A 49 10.57 9.83 -6.82
CA PRO A 49 10.39 11.11 -6.13
C PRO A 49 10.52 12.34 -7.05
N HIS A 50 10.99 12.16 -8.29
CA HIS A 50 11.12 13.24 -9.27
C HIS A 50 9.84 13.46 -10.11
N LEU A 51 8.83 12.61 -9.96
CA LEU A 51 7.56 12.77 -10.68
C LEU A 51 6.58 13.64 -9.89
N PRO A 52 5.68 14.40 -10.56
CA PRO A 52 4.56 15.08 -9.91
C PRO A 52 3.61 14.10 -9.22
N THR A 53 3.07 14.48 -8.06
CA THR A 53 2.10 13.66 -7.31
C THR A 53 0.92 13.24 -8.20
N GLY A 54 0.53 11.97 -8.14
CA GLY A 54 -0.57 11.43 -8.94
C GLY A 54 -0.16 11.00 -10.35
N THR A 55 1.14 11.03 -10.68
CA THR A 55 1.66 10.52 -11.95
C THR A 55 2.58 9.32 -11.74
N GLY A 56 2.55 8.38 -12.68
CA GLY A 56 3.38 7.18 -12.64
C GLY A 56 2.99 6.19 -11.55
N VAL A 57 3.92 5.30 -11.24
CA VAL A 57 3.74 4.23 -10.26
C VAL A 57 3.74 4.81 -8.84
N GLN A 58 2.70 4.50 -8.09
CA GLN A 58 2.51 4.89 -6.70
C GLN A 58 2.92 3.77 -5.76
N ASN A 59 3.49 4.10 -4.62
CA ASN A 59 3.57 3.26 -3.45
C ASN A 59 2.51 3.77 -2.47
N THR A 60 1.56 2.92 -2.11
CA THR A 60 0.57 3.20 -1.07
C THR A 60 0.98 2.52 0.21
N MET A 61 1.04 3.30 1.29
CA MET A 61 1.44 2.87 2.62
C MET A 61 0.20 2.67 3.48
N TRP A 62 0.18 1.57 4.21
CA TRP A 62 -0.89 1.19 5.11
C TRP A 62 -0.31 0.75 6.45
N GLU A 63 -1.02 1.06 7.52
CA GLU A 63 -0.70 0.61 8.88
C GLU A 63 -1.50 -0.65 9.23
N CYS A 64 -0.85 -1.66 9.79
CA CYS A 64 -1.49 -2.91 10.18
C CYS A 64 -1.99 -2.85 11.64
N GLU A 65 -3.30 -3.04 11.82
CA GLU A 65 -3.99 -3.00 13.13
C GLU A 65 -4.54 -4.37 13.55
#